data_AF-A0A497SZ32-F1
#
_entry.id   AF-A0A497SZ32-F1
#
_cell.length_a   1.000
_cell.length_b   1.000
_cell.length_c   1.000
_cell.angle_alpha   90.00
_cell.angle_beta   90.00
_cell.angle_gamma   90.00
#
_symmetry.space_group_name_H-M   'P 1'
#
loop_
_entity.id
_entity.type
_entity.pdbx_description
1 polymer ?
#
loop_
_entity_poly.entity_id
_entity_poly.type
_entity_poly.pdbx_seq_one_letter_code
_entity_poly.pdbx_strand_id
1 'polypeptide(L)'
;MRAILIGLVVAILVTTIGASATKTEIEWNASGIVDIEWNADDDAKMTFYTGGNEINGSIVMEDMNDDPYSYGVDTCDVKVSAKVRYGGEIEYWFNRTDSHKSMYGEPGQEVYTYVGSDDEATFDWHTWSNYAQLRCCNYGWKNNNQITAKGNHFIYHRFYVNKKNGVSIKIGADGRTNLTIMNEDHWKDSFKFGKGCGCYPNCNVSIDGSGYFSQIATAEHHLET
;
A
#
# COMPACT_ATOMS: atom_id res chain seq x y z
N MET A 1 -31.26 -6.44 25.65
CA MET A 1 -30.89 -6.88 24.30
C MET A 1 -30.62 -5.65 23.46
N ARG A 2 -29.34 -5.35 23.18
CA ARG A 2 -28.98 -4.35 22.17
C ARG A 2 -28.67 -5.12 20.89
N ALA A 3 -29.52 -4.96 19.88
CA ALA A 3 -29.25 -5.48 18.54
C ALA A 3 -28.03 -4.74 17.99
N ILE A 4 -26.93 -5.46 17.73
CA ILE A 4 -25.79 -4.94 16.98
C ILE A 4 -26.03 -5.41 15.55
N LEU A 5 -26.23 -4.45 14.65
CA LEU A 5 -26.26 -4.68 13.21
C LEU A 5 -24.93 -5.31 12.80
N ILE A 6 -24.98 -6.52 12.23
CA ILE A 6 -23.86 -7.08 11.46
C ILE A 6 -23.98 -6.46 10.07
N GLY A 7 -23.21 -5.40 9.82
CA GLY A 7 -23.08 -4.79 8.51
C GLY A 7 -22.02 -5.51 7.71
N LEU A 8 -22.42 -6.42 6.82
CA LEU A 8 -21.61 -6.85 5.68
C LEU A 8 -21.71 -5.71 4.64
N VAL A 9 -20.66 -4.90 4.49
CA VAL A 9 -20.56 -3.97 3.36
C VAL A 9 -19.61 -4.60 2.34
N VAL A 10 -20.18 -5.42 1.45
CA VAL A 10 -19.50 -5.85 0.22
C VAL A 10 -19.79 -4.77 -0.82
N ALA A 11 -18.84 -3.87 -1.03
CA ALA A 11 -18.88 -2.90 -2.10
C ALA A 11 -18.13 -3.47 -3.32
N ILE A 12 -18.80 -4.33 -4.10
CA ILE A 12 -18.29 -4.73 -5.42
C ILE A 12 -18.73 -3.65 -6.41
N LEU A 13 -17.82 -2.72 -6.72
CA LEU A 13 -18.03 -1.73 -7.78
C LEU A 13 -17.31 -2.23 -9.04
N VAL A 14 -18.06 -2.79 -10.00
CA VAL A 14 -17.56 -3.09 -11.34
C VAL A 14 -18.18 -2.06 -12.28
N THR A 15 -17.48 -0.96 -12.53
CA THR A 15 -17.89 0.04 -13.52
C THR A 15 -17.06 -0.14 -14.78
N THR A 16 -17.68 -0.56 -15.88
CA THR A 16 -17.11 -0.44 -17.22
C THR A 16 -17.85 0.67 -17.94
N ILE A 17 -17.36 1.90 -17.90
CA ILE A 17 -17.89 3.02 -18.70
C ILE A 17 -16.72 3.96 -19.05
N GLY A 18 -16.52 4.21 -20.34
CA GLY A 18 -15.29 4.82 -20.86
C GLY A 18 -15.00 6.27 -20.44
N ALA A 19 -13.70 6.55 -20.41
CA ALA A 19 -13.01 7.83 -20.60
C ALA A 19 -13.40 9.01 -19.68
N SER A 20 -13.69 8.75 -18.41
CA SER A 20 -13.73 9.81 -17.40
C SER A 20 -12.95 9.39 -16.17
N ALA A 21 -12.19 10.34 -15.60
CA ALA A 21 -11.48 10.13 -14.34
C ALA A 21 -12.45 9.55 -13.30
N THR A 22 -12.12 8.38 -12.77
CA THR A 22 -12.96 7.68 -11.81
C THR A 22 -12.36 7.81 -10.43
N LYS A 23 -13.02 8.60 -9.58
CA LYS A 23 -12.66 8.75 -8.18
C LYS A 23 -13.68 8.06 -7.29
N THR A 24 -13.21 7.13 -6.47
CA THR A 24 -14.01 6.43 -5.46
C THR A 24 -13.48 6.74 -4.07
N GLU A 25 -14.37 7.15 -3.17
CA GLU A 25 -14.05 7.45 -1.78
C GLU A 25 -14.90 6.56 -0.87
N ILE A 26 -14.26 5.87 0.07
CA ILE A 26 -14.93 5.00 1.04
C ILE A 26 -14.43 5.37 2.43
N GLU A 27 -15.36 5.58 3.36
CA GLU A 27 -15.08 5.77 4.79
C GLU A 27 -15.77 4.67 5.59
N TRP A 28 -15.14 4.20 6.66
CA TRP A 28 -15.72 3.21 7.56
C TRP A 28 -15.42 3.49 9.02
N ASN A 29 -16.34 3.09 9.88
CA ASN A 29 -16.21 3.03 11.32
C ASN A 29 -17.13 1.92 11.83
N ALA A 30 -16.58 0.73 12.02
CA ALA A 30 -17.34 -0.50 12.16
C ALA A 30 -16.61 -1.54 13.01
N SER A 31 -17.22 -2.72 13.13
CA SER A 31 -16.59 -3.96 13.59
C SER A 31 -16.75 -5.01 12.49
N GLY A 32 -15.89 -6.04 12.47
CA GLY A 32 -15.94 -7.09 11.46
C GLY A 32 -14.90 -6.85 10.38
N ILE A 33 -15.31 -6.83 9.11
CA ILE A 33 -14.42 -6.82 7.95
C ILE A 33 -14.84 -5.73 6.95
N VAL A 34 -13.85 -5.04 6.40
CA VAL A 34 -13.96 -4.25 5.17
C VAL A 34 -12.99 -4.86 4.16
N ASP A 35 -13.51 -5.20 2.98
CA ASP A 35 -12.76 -5.78 1.87
C ASP A 35 -13.11 -5.00 0.60
N ILE A 36 -12.08 -4.51 -0.08
CA ILE A 36 -12.19 -3.58 -1.20
C ILE A 36 -11.26 -4.07 -2.32
N GLU A 37 -11.86 -4.32 -3.47
CA GLU A 37 -11.16 -4.56 -4.72
C GLU A 37 -11.37 -3.36 -5.65
N TRP A 38 -10.30 -2.87 -6.25
CA TRP A 38 -10.32 -1.78 -7.22
C TRP A 38 -9.53 -2.16 -8.47
N ASN A 39 -10.12 -1.81 -9.62
CA ASN A 39 -9.54 -2.03 -10.94
C ASN A 39 -9.65 -0.73 -11.74
N ALA A 40 -8.50 -0.15 -12.10
CA ALA A 40 -8.39 0.97 -13.03
C ALA A 40 -8.09 0.39 -14.41
N ASP A 41 -9.14 -0.10 -15.07
CA ASP A 41 -9.08 -0.76 -16.39
C ASP A 41 -7.87 -1.69 -16.57
N ASP A 42 -6.89 -1.31 -17.40
CA ASP A 42 -5.63 -2.01 -17.63
C ASP A 42 -4.42 -1.40 -16.92
N ASP A 43 -4.55 -0.25 -16.26
CA ASP A 43 -3.45 0.50 -15.65
C ASP A 43 -3.01 0.00 -14.27
N ALA A 44 -3.97 -0.33 -13.40
CA ALA A 44 -3.67 -0.83 -12.05
C ALA A 44 -4.78 -1.66 -11.40
N LYS A 45 -4.36 -2.47 -10.41
CA LYS A 45 -5.24 -3.22 -9.50
C LYS A 45 -4.84 -2.98 -8.06
N MET A 46 -5.83 -2.90 -7.18
CA MET A 46 -5.63 -2.77 -5.74
C MET A 46 -6.60 -3.64 -4.96
N THR A 47 -6.10 -4.32 -3.94
CA THR A 47 -6.92 -5.00 -2.92
C THR A 47 -6.58 -4.44 -1.56
N PHE A 48 -7.59 -4.09 -0.78
CA PHE A 48 -7.45 -3.63 0.59
C PHE A 48 -8.40 -4.39 1.49
N TYR A 49 -7.87 -4.93 2.58
CA TYR A 49 -8.62 -5.63 3.60
C TYR A 49 -8.29 -5.05 4.97
N THR A 50 -9.31 -4.89 5.81
CA THR A 50 -9.11 -4.69 7.24
C THR A 50 -10.17 -5.43 8.03
N GLY A 51 -9.74 -6.12 9.09
CA GLY A 51 -10.61 -6.93 9.93
C GLY A 51 -10.28 -6.74 11.41
N GLY A 52 -11.29 -6.69 12.28
CA GLY A 52 -11.07 -6.54 13.71
C GLY A 52 -12.32 -6.21 14.52
N ASN A 53 -12.12 -6.04 15.83
CA ASN A 53 -13.20 -5.70 16.76
C ASN A 53 -13.68 -4.25 16.63
N GLU A 54 -12.75 -3.31 16.44
CA GLU A 54 -13.04 -1.92 16.09
C GLU A 54 -12.13 -1.51 14.94
N ILE A 55 -12.72 -1.24 13.78
CA ILE A 55 -12.05 -0.85 12.55
C ILE A 55 -12.56 0.51 12.09
N ASN A 56 -11.66 1.41 11.70
CA ASN A 56 -12.02 2.69 11.11
C ASN A 56 -10.98 3.12 10.09
N GLY A 57 -11.40 3.93 9.13
CA GLY A 57 -10.49 4.42 8.12
C GLY A 57 -11.20 5.08 6.94
N SER A 58 -10.38 5.48 5.99
CA SER A 58 -10.80 5.98 4.69
C SER A 58 -9.84 5.53 3.60
N ILE A 59 -10.37 5.35 2.40
CA ILE A 59 -9.60 5.10 1.19
C ILE A 59 -10.14 5.94 0.04
N VAL A 60 -9.22 6.55 -0.69
CA VAL A 60 -9.48 7.27 -1.94
C VAL A 60 -8.72 6.54 -3.03
N MET A 61 -9.42 6.18 -4.09
CA MET A 61 -8.87 5.51 -5.27
C MET A 61 -9.25 6.32 -6.50
N GLU A 62 -8.26 6.73 -7.28
CA GLU A 62 -8.45 7.58 -8.44
C GLU A 62 -7.71 7.02 -9.65
N ASP A 63 -8.46 6.77 -10.71
CA ASP A 63 -7.97 6.66 -12.07
C ASP A 63 -8.15 8.04 -12.72
N MET A 64 -7.06 8.69 -13.10
CA MET A 64 -7.07 10.08 -13.54
C MET A 64 -7.52 10.26 -14.99
N ASN A 65 -7.54 9.21 -15.81
CA ASN A 65 -7.88 9.29 -17.24
C ASN A 65 -7.17 10.49 -17.93
N ASP A 66 -5.86 10.61 -17.70
CA ASP A 66 -5.03 11.75 -18.07
C ASP A 66 -4.07 11.48 -19.22
N ASP A 67 -3.94 10.22 -19.64
CA ASP A 67 -3.08 9.70 -20.70
C ASP A 67 -1.81 10.54 -20.92
N PRO A 68 -0.88 10.56 -19.94
CA PRO A 68 0.23 11.49 -19.98
C PRO A 68 1.11 11.21 -21.20
N TYR A 69 1.32 12.24 -22.02
CA TYR A 69 2.07 12.16 -23.27
C TYR A 69 1.45 11.26 -24.36
N SER A 70 0.16 10.92 -24.24
CA SER A 70 -0.56 10.06 -25.19
C SER A 70 0.05 8.66 -25.32
N TYR A 71 0.46 8.09 -24.19
CA TYR A 71 1.07 6.77 -24.10
C TYR A 71 0.06 5.64 -23.91
N GLY A 72 -1.22 5.97 -23.75
CA GLY A 72 -2.31 5.04 -23.50
C GLY A 72 -2.25 4.38 -22.13
N VAL A 73 -1.66 5.05 -21.13
CA VAL A 73 -1.57 4.55 -19.74
C VAL A 73 -1.89 5.68 -18.79
N ASP A 74 -2.94 5.53 -17.99
CA ASP A 74 -3.39 6.58 -17.09
C ASP A 74 -2.63 6.60 -15.76
N THR A 75 -2.69 7.75 -15.11
CA THR A 75 -2.19 7.91 -13.74
C THR A 75 -3.19 7.31 -12.75
N CYS A 76 -2.72 6.43 -11.88
CA CYS A 76 -3.47 5.88 -10.75
C CYS A 76 -2.94 6.43 -9.42
N ASP A 77 -3.82 6.85 -8.52
CA ASP A 77 -3.49 7.38 -7.20
C ASP A 77 -4.41 6.76 -6.13
N VAL A 78 -3.82 6.11 -5.13
CA VAL A 78 -4.54 5.48 -4.02
C VAL A 78 -3.98 5.97 -2.69
N LYS A 79 -4.85 6.52 -1.84
CA LYS A 79 -4.52 6.98 -0.48
C LYS A 79 -5.41 6.25 0.52
N VAL A 80 -4.81 5.55 1.48
CA VAL A 80 -5.55 4.80 2.51
C VAL A 80 -5.06 5.14 3.91
N SER A 81 -5.99 5.42 4.81
CA SER A 81 -5.75 5.57 6.24
C SER A 81 -6.63 4.56 6.97
N ALA A 82 -6.04 3.59 7.64
CA ALA A 82 -6.77 2.52 8.31
C ALA A 82 -6.26 2.30 9.72
N LYS A 83 -7.16 1.92 10.61
CA LYS A 83 -6.87 1.61 12.01
C LYS A 83 -7.73 0.46 12.50
N VAL A 84 -7.09 -0.49 13.18
CA VAL A 84 -7.75 -1.55 13.96
C VAL A 84 -7.42 -1.36 15.44
N ARG A 85 -8.38 -1.69 16.32
CA ARG A 85 -8.20 -1.74 17.79
C ARG A 85 -8.79 -3.01 18.37
N TYR A 86 -8.24 -3.40 19.52
CA TYR A 86 -8.56 -4.62 20.26
C TYR A 86 -8.34 -5.88 19.43
N GLY A 87 -7.26 -5.88 18.65
CA GLY A 87 -6.87 -6.99 17.79
C GLY A 87 -7.52 -6.96 16.41
N GLY A 88 -6.72 -7.27 15.40
CA GLY A 88 -7.14 -7.26 14.01
C GLY A 88 -5.97 -7.25 13.04
N GLU A 89 -6.29 -7.11 11.77
CA GLU A 89 -5.30 -7.06 10.70
C GLU A 89 -5.68 -6.06 9.60
N ILE A 90 -4.65 -5.62 8.87
CA ILE A 90 -4.73 -4.74 7.71
C ILE A 90 -3.86 -5.37 6.63
N GLU A 91 -4.40 -5.52 5.43
CA GLU A 91 -3.72 -6.02 4.25
C GLU A 91 -3.95 -5.08 3.07
N TYR A 92 -2.88 -4.75 2.35
CA TYR A 92 -2.90 -3.86 1.20
C TYR A 92 -2.03 -4.43 0.11
N TRP A 93 -2.55 -4.51 -1.11
CA TRP A 93 -1.78 -4.88 -2.29
C TRP A 93 -2.14 -3.95 -3.43
N PHE A 94 -1.12 -3.38 -4.07
CA PHE A 94 -1.27 -2.64 -5.31
C PHE A 94 -0.34 -3.23 -6.36
N ASN A 95 -0.87 -3.42 -7.55
CA ASN A 95 -0.13 -3.92 -8.71
C ASN A 95 -0.37 -3.00 -9.89
N ARG A 96 0.71 -2.52 -10.49
CA ARG A 96 0.67 -1.76 -11.72
C ARG A 96 0.61 -2.71 -12.92
N THR A 97 -0.41 -2.59 -13.76
CA THR A 97 -0.71 -3.56 -14.81
C THR A 97 -0.37 -3.10 -16.23
N ASP A 98 -0.17 -1.80 -16.49
CA ASP A 98 0.30 -1.34 -17.80
C ASP A 98 1.48 -0.34 -17.78
N SER A 99 2.18 -0.20 -18.92
CA SER A 99 3.33 0.68 -19.10
C SER A 99 3.61 1.08 -20.54
N HIS A 100 4.30 2.21 -20.70
CA HIS A 100 4.94 2.55 -21.97
C HIS A 100 6.26 1.78 -22.13
N LYS A 101 6.13 0.51 -22.52
CA LYS A 101 7.18 -0.52 -22.50
C LYS A 101 8.47 -0.14 -23.22
N SER A 102 8.36 0.48 -24.38
CA SER A 102 9.52 0.83 -25.23
C SER A 102 10.54 1.72 -24.53
N MET A 103 10.14 2.50 -23.53
CA MET A 103 11.03 3.42 -22.82
C MET A 103 11.19 3.06 -21.34
N TYR A 104 10.14 2.57 -20.68
CA TYR A 104 10.12 2.43 -19.21
C TYR A 104 10.12 0.98 -18.71
N GLY A 105 10.10 0.00 -19.62
CA GLY A 105 10.11 -1.42 -19.28
C GLY A 105 8.71 -1.99 -19.04
N GLU A 106 8.66 -3.28 -18.73
CA GLU A 106 7.40 -4.02 -18.52
C GLU A 106 6.66 -3.57 -17.24
N PRO A 107 5.32 -3.68 -17.20
CA PRO A 107 4.55 -3.51 -15.96
C PRO A 107 4.71 -4.73 -15.04
N GLY A 108 3.99 -4.74 -13.92
CA GLY A 108 4.02 -5.81 -12.92
C GLY A 108 4.76 -5.45 -11.65
N GLN A 109 5.06 -4.17 -11.44
CA GLN A 109 5.55 -3.68 -10.17
C GLN A 109 4.44 -3.76 -9.11
N GLU A 110 4.79 -4.26 -7.93
CA GLU A 110 3.84 -4.47 -6.84
C GLU A 110 4.37 -3.93 -5.51
N VAL A 111 3.45 -3.39 -4.72
CA VAL A 111 3.64 -3.11 -3.29
C VAL A 111 2.61 -3.89 -2.50
N TYR A 112 3.07 -4.58 -1.46
CA TYR A 112 2.21 -5.36 -0.58
C TYR A 112 2.58 -5.11 0.88
N THR A 113 1.57 -4.93 1.72
CA THR A 113 1.72 -4.78 3.16
C THR A 113 0.69 -5.62 3.89
N TYR A 114 1.15 -6.33 4.92
CA TYR A 114 0.33 -6.98 5.94
C TYR A 114 0.74 -6.47 7.32
N VAL A 115 -0.25 -6.15 8.15
CA VAL A 115 -0.07 -5.74 9.54
C VAL A 115 -1.11 -6.47 10.39
N GLY A 116 -0.68 -7.43 11.20
CA GLY A 116 -1.52 -8.12 12.18
C GLY A 116 -1.09 -7.76 13.60
N SER A 117 -2.05 -7.52 14.49
CA SER A 117 -1.81 -7.16 15.89
C SER A 117 -2.92 -7.72 16.79
N ASP A 118 -2.59 -8.10 18.02
CA ASP A 118 -3.58 -8.44 19.05
C ASP A 118 -4.13 -7.23 19.84
N ASP A 119 -3.64 -6.03 19.56
CA ASP A 119 -4.05 -4.77 20.22
C ASP A 119 -4.42 -3.68 19.19
N GLU A 120 -3.45 -2.94 18.65
CA GLU A 120 -3.70 -1.83 17.73
C GLU A 120 -2.78 -1.93 16.52
N ALA A 121 -3.30 -1.67 15.33
CA ALA A 121 -2.48 -1.42 14.15
C ALA A 121 -3.01 -0.24 13.33
N THR A 122 -2.10 0.52 12.71
CA THR A 122 -2.43 1.61 11.79
C THR A 122 -1.67 1.46 10.49
N PHE A 123 -2.32 1.87 9.40
CA PHE A 123 -1.76 1.87 8.07
C PHE A 123 -2.16 3.16 7.35
N ASP A 124 -1.18 4.03 7.10
CA ASP A 124 -1.30 5.25 6.30
C ASP A 124 -0.42 5.05 5.07
N TRP A 125 -1.02 4.92 3.88
CA TRP A 125 -0.27 4.60 2.66
C TRP A 125 -0.77 5.33 1.43
N HIS A 126 0.16 5.85 0.62
CA HIS A 126 -0.11 6.52 -0.63
C HIS A 126 0.69 5.85 -1.76
N THR A 127 -0.01 5.18 -2.66
CA THR A 127 0.55 4.55 -3.86
C THR A 127 0.13 5.33 -5.09
N TRP A 128 1.05 5.46 -6.03
CA TRP A 128 0.90 6.18 -7.28
C TRP A 128 1.56 5.39 -8.41
N SER A 129 0.92 5.26 -9.56
CA SER A 129 1.52 4.72 -10.78
C SER A 129 1.09 5.50 -12.01
N ASN A 130 1.85 5.38 -13.11
CA ASN A 130 1.51 5.95 -14.41
C ASN A 130 2.22 5.18 -15.52
N TYR A 131 2.28 5.64 -16.77
CA TYR A 131 3.08 5.04 -17.86
C TYR A 131 4.56 4.66 -17.56
N ALA A 132 5.24 5.25 -16.57
CA ALA A 132 6.68 5.11 -16.36
C ALA A 132 7.11 4.33 -15.09
N GLN A 133 6.46 4.59 -13.96
CA GLN A 133 6.87 4.02 -12.66
C GLN A 133 5.71 3.69 -11.70
N LEU A 134 6.03 2.91 -10.66
CA LEU A 134 5.24 2.72 -9.44
C LEU A 134 5.98 3.44 -8.31
N ARG A 135 5.26 4.25 -7.52
CA ARG A 135 5.82 5.00 -6.39
C ARG A 135 4.90 4.94 -5.18
N CYS A 136 5.48 4.86 -3.99
CA CYS A 136 4.74 5.05 -2.74
C CYS A 136 5.16 6.39 -2.15
N CYS A 137 4.45 7.48 -2.44
CA CYS A 137 4.88 8.85 -2.13
C CYS A 137 4.24 9.40 -0.86
N ASN A 138 4.64 8.89 0.31
CA ASN A 138 3.99 9.28 1.58
C ASN A 138 4.35 10.71 2.03
N TYR A 139 5.49 11.25 1.57
CA TYR A 139 5.93 12.61 1.90
C TYR A 139 4.93 13.69 1.40
N GLY A 140 4.65 14.67 2.26
CA GLY A 140 3.71 15.75 1.95
C GLY A 140 2.24 15.40 2.21
N TRP A 141 1.92 14.11 2.33
CA TRP A 141 0.61 13.63 2.78
C TRP A 141 0.64 13.14 4.23
N LYS A 142 1.49 12.15 4.54
CA LYS A 142 1.71 11.61 5.89
C LYS A 142 3.22 11.48 6.12
N ASN A 143 3.77 12.38 6.92
CA ASN A 143 5.24 12.51 7.03
C ASN A 143 5.91 11.46 7.91
N ASN A 144 5.18 10.75 8.78
CA ASN A 144 5.75 9.77 9.70
C ASN A 144 4.75 8.65 10.02
N ASN A 145 5.27 7.50 10.45
CA ASN A 145 4.56 6.36 11.01
C ASN A 145 3.49 5.78 10.07
N GLN A 146 3.87 5.53 8.81
CA GLN A 146 3.00 4.86 7.82
C GLN A 146 2.45 3.53 8.34
N ILE A 147 3.25 2.77 9.08
CA ILE A 147 2.81 1.53 9.72
C ILE A 147 3.05 1.65 11.22
N THR A 148 2.05 1.37 12.03
CA THR A 148 2.23 1.17 13.48
C THR A 148 1.52 -0.10 13.94
N ALA A 149 2.07 -0.75 14.96
CA ALA A 149 1.48 -1.91 15.61
C ALA A 149 1.77 -1.89 17.12
N LYS A 150 0.85 -2.36 17.95
CA LYS A 150 0.98 -2.55 19.40
C LYS A 150 0.65 -3.98 19.79
N GLY A 151 0.98 -4.36 21.03
CA GLY A 151 0.82 -5.75 21.48
C GLY A 151 1.71 -6.73 20.70
N ASN A 152 1.33 -8.00 20.69
CA ASN A 152 1.98 -9.01 19.86
C ASN A 152 1.54 -8.83 18.40
N HIS A 153 2.50 -8.67 17.51
CA HIS A 153 2.22 -8.30 16.13
C HIS A 153 3.22 -8.85 15.12
N PHE A 154 2.78 -8.86 13.87
CA PHE A 154 3.57 -9.19 12.70
C PHE A 154 3.34 -8.14 11.60
N ILE A 155 4.42 -7.61 11.05
CA ILE A 155 4.41 -6.70 9.90
C ILE A 155 5.21 -7.36 8.78
N TYR A 156 4.61 -7.46 7.61
CA TYR A 156 5.29 -7.84 6.37
C TYR A 156 5.04 -6.78 5.31
N HIS A 157 6.10 -6.20 4.77
CA HIS A 157 6.02 -5.23 3.70
C HIS A 157 6.95 -5.66 2.56
N ARG A 158 6.52 -5.57 1.31
CA ARG A 158 7.36 -5.85 0.15
C ARG A 158 7.07 -4.88 -1.00
N PHE A 159 8.13 -4.52 -1.71
CA PHE A 159 8.11 -3.70 -2.89
C PHE A 159 8.95 -4.39 -3.97
N TYR A 160 8.30 -4.91 -5.00
CA TYR A 160 8.94 -5.68 -6.07
C TYR A 160 8.77 -5.02 -7.42
N VAL A 161 9.88 -4.95 -8.15
CA VAL A 161 9.92 -4.55 -9.57
C VAL A 161 9.45 -5.70 -10.46
N ASN A 162 9.90 -6.90 -10.09
CA ASN A 162 9.54 -8.18 -10.69
C ASN A 162 9.95 -9.30 -9.72
N LYS A 163 9.69 -10.57 -10.06
CA LYS A 163 10.00 -11.74 -9.21
C LYS A 163 11.47 -11.87 -8.80
N LYS A 164 12.38 -11.13 -9.42
CA LYS A 164 13.82 -11.23 -9.20
C LYS A 164 14.45 -9.96 -8.63
N ASN A 165 13.72 -8.84 -8.58
CA ASN A 165 14.24 -7.55 -8.16
C ASN A 165 13.25 -6.86 -7.22
N GLY A 166 13.65 -6.62 -5.96
CA GLY A 166 12.80 -5.98 -4.97
C GLY A 166 13.34 -6.09 -3.55
N VAL A 167 12.54 -5.62 -2.61
CA VAL A 167 12.88 -5.57 -1.19
C VAL A 167 11.69 -5.98 -0.35
N SER A 168 11.96 -6.60 0.80
CA SER A 168 10.95 -6.85 1.81
C SER A 168 11.47 -6.59 3.21
N ILE A 169 10.54 -6.22 4.10
CA ILE A 169 10.73 -6.09 5.53
C ILE A 169 9.79 -7.06 6.24
N LYS A 170 10.33 -7.73 7.26
CA LYS A 170 9.59 -8.56 8.21
C LYS A 170 9.89 -8.11 9.63
N ILE A 171 8.84 -7.89 10.41
CA ILE A 171 8.94 -7.54 11.83
C ILE A 171 7.98 -8.45 12.60
N GLY A 172 8.45 -9.04 13.69
CA GLY A 172 7.59 -9.67 14.69
C GLY A 172 8.05 -9.22 16.07
N ALA A 173 7.13 -8.76 16.91
CA ALA A 173 7.45 -8.32 18.26
C ALA A 173 6.26 -8.45 19.21
N ASP A 174 6.54 -8.62 20.50
CA ASP A 174 5.56 -8.74 21.59
C ASP A 174 5.11 -7.38 22.18
N GLY A 175 5.53 -6.29 21.56
CA GLY A 175 5.25 -4.92 21.99
C GLY A 175 5.70 -3.91 20.95
N ARG A 176 5.00 -2.78 20.93
CA ARG A 176 5.04 -1.65 19.96
C ARG A 176 6.04 -1.76 18.82
N THR A 177 5.61 -1.70 17.56
CA THR A 177 6.45 -1.22 16.46
C THR A 177 5.87 0.04 15.85
N ASN A 178 6.69 1.05 15.60
CA ASN A 178 6.37 2.18 14.73
C ASN A 178 7.32 2.12 13.54
N LEU A 179 6.81 1.93 12.32
CA LEU A 179 7.61 2.30 11.18
C LEU A 179 6.97 2.87 9.91
N THR A 180 7.32 4.15 9.74
CA THR A 180 7.57 5.00 8.58
C THR A 180 8.45 4.47 7.41
N ILE A 181 7.86 4.24 6.23
CA ILE A 181 8.59 4.19 4.94
C ILE A 181 8.10 5.33 4.08
N MET A 182 8.95 6.34 3.91
CA MET A 182 8.50 7.66 3.47
C MET A 182 8.42 7.83 1.96
N ASN A 183 9.28 7.16 1.19
CA ASN A 183 9.08 7.06 -0.25
C ASN A 183 9.64 5.74 -0.77
N GLU A 184 8.94 5.15 -1.72
CA GLU A 184 9.44 4.03 -2.52
C GLU A 184 9.31 4.42 -3.97
N ASP A 185 10.33 4.08 -4.75
CA ASP A 185 10.40 4.49 -6.14
C ASP A 185 10.96 3.37 -6.98
N HIS A 186 10.23 3.04 -8.04
CA HIS A 186 10.68 2.12 -9.06
C HIS A 186 11.02 2.89 -10.33
N TRP A 187 12.19 2.63 -10.91
CA TRP A 187 12.52 3.08 -12.26
C TRP A 187 13.13 1.93 -13.08
N LYS A 188 12.35 1.43 -14.03
CA LYS A 188 12.71 0.36 -14.99
C LYS A 188 13.15 -0.98 -14.38
N ASP A 189 14.43 -1.11 -14.05
CA ASP A 189 15.04 -2.31 -13.46
C ASP A 189 15.59 -2.02 -12.05
N SER A 190 15.44 -0.77 -11.59
CA SER A 190 15.99 -0.28 -10.33
C SER A 190 14.88 0.07 -9.36
N PHE A 191 15.13 -0.12 -8.07
CA PHE A 191 14.24 0.32 -7.02
C PHE A 191 15.00 1.14 -6.00
N LYS A 192 14.28 2.04 -5.33
CA LYS A 192 14.76 2.82 -4.20
C LYS A 192 13.79 2.62 -3.06
N PHE A 193 14.35 2.27 -1.92
CA PHE A 193 13.61 1.99 -0.71
C PHE A 193 13.96 3.05 0.34
N GLY A 194 12.95 3.77 0.84
CA GLY A 194 13.16 4.93 1.72
C GLY A 194 13.73 6.17 1.01
N LYS A 195 13.68 6.21 -0.33
CA LYS A 195 14.15 7.32 -1.17
C LYS A 195 13.30 7.39 -2.44
N GLY A 196 12.81 8.57 -2.80
CA GLY A 196 11.87 8.74 -3.91
C GLY A 196 11.10 10.05 -3.82
N CYS A 197 10.29 10.34 -4.83
CA CYS A 197 9.28 11.42 -4.82
C CYS A 197 9.81 12.83 -4.47
N GLY A 198 11.08 13.13 -4.77
CA GLY A 198 11.68 14.45 -4.59
C GLY A 198 12.24 14.77 -3.20
N CYS A 199 12.40 13.77 -2.31
CA CYS A 199 12.68 13.99 -0.88
C CYS A 199 13.98 13.33 -0.36
N TYR A 200 14.42 13.83 0.82
CA TYR A 200 15.53 13.33 1.66
C TYR A 200 15.32 11.86 2.14
N PRO A 201 16.38 11.10 2.48
CA PRO A 201 16.26 9.69 2.86
C PRO A 201 15.42 9.53 4.15
N ASN A 202 14.52 8.53 4.21
CA ASN A 202 14.06 7.96 5.48
C ASN A 202 13.41 6.56 5.35
N CYS A 203 13.99 5.61 6.09
CA CYS A 203 13.39 4.40 6.66
C CYS A 203 13.83 4.38 8.12
N ASN A 204 12.90 4.39 9.06
CA ASN A 204 13.21 4.07 10.48
C ASN A 204 12.92 2.58 10.75
N VAL A 205 12.87 2.05 11.98
CA VAL A 205 12.08 0.91 12.52
C VAL A 205 12.08 1.16 14.03
N SER A 206 10.98 1.10 14.77
CA SER A 206 11.12 1.13 16.23
C SER A 206 10.14 0.26 16.98
N ILE A 207 10.69 -0.87 17.45
CA ILE A 207 10.09 -1.89 18.32
C ILE A 207 10.28 -1.44 19.79
N ASP A 208 9.35 -1.65 20.74
CA ASP A 208 9.74 -1.72 22.17
C ASP A 208 8.95 -2.82 22.93
N GLY A 209 9.67 -3.91 23.14
CA GLY A 209 9.30 -5.30 23.40
C GLY A 209 10.42 -6.23 22.90
N SER A 210 10.31 -7.55 23.06
CA SER A 210 11.17 -8.52 22.39
C SER A 210 10.69 -8.80 20.97
N GLY A 211 11.60 -8.92 20.02
CA GLY A 211 11.23 -9.18 18.64
C GLY A 211 12.39 -9.33 17.68
N TYR A 212 12.07 -9.34 16.39
CA TYR A 212 13.02 -9.36 15.28
C TYR A 212 12.65 -8.33 14.22
N PHE A 213 13.68 -7.89 13.50
CA PHE A 213 13.58 -7.12 12.27
C PHE A 213 14.44 -7.82 11.20
N SER A 214 13.91 -7.96 9.99
CA SER A 214 14.65 -8.51 8.85
C SER A 214 14.34 -7.71 7.60
N GLN A 215 15.39 -7.31 6.89
CA GLN A 215 15.30 -6.69 5.57
C GLN A 215 15.97 -7.61 4.55
N ILE A 216 15.28 -7.91 3.46
CA ILE A 216 15.77 -8.79 2.39
C ILE A 216 15.66 -8.03 1.08
N ALA A 217 16.80 -7.75 0.45
CA ALA A 217 16.86 -7.25 -0.92
C ALA A 217 17.22 -8.40 -1.87
N THR A 218 16.51 -8.51 -2.99
CA THR A 218 16.80 -9.44 -4.08
C THR A 218 17.08 -8.61 -5.33
N ALA A 219 18.19 -8.88 -6.01
CA ALA A 219 18.49 -8.28 -7.31
C ALA A 219 19.25 -9.30 -8.16
N GLU A 220 18.83 -9.52 -9.41
CA GLU A 220 19.56 -10.39 -10.35
C GLU A 220 20.82 -9.68 -10.86
N HIS A 221 20.81 -8.33 -10.91
CA HIS A 221 21.94 -7.51 -11.32
C HIS A 221 22.08 -6.24 -10.44
N HIS A 222 23.33 -5.97 -10.00
CA HIS A 222 23.86 -4.77 -9.34
C HIS A 222 23.02 -4.11 -8.22
N LEU A 223 23.43 -4.31 -6.96
CA LEU A 223 23.01 -3.48 -5.82
C LEU A 223 24.01 -2.34 -5.66
N GLU A 224 23.63 -1.12 -6.06
CA GLU A 224 24.41 0.09 -5.78
C GLU A 224 23.86 0.70 -4.47
N THR A 225 24.67 0.63 -3.40
CA THR A 225 24.32 1.16 -2.05
C THR A 225 24.55 2.66 -1.95
#